data_AF-A0AAQ4F8P6-F1
#
_entry.id   AF-A0AAQ4F8P6-F1
#
_cell.length_a   1.000
_cell.length_b   1.000
_cell.length_c   1.000
_cell.angle_alpha   90.00
_cell.angle_beta   90.00
_cell.angle_gamma   90.00
#
_symmetry.space_group_name_H-M   'P 1'
#
loop_
_entity.id
_entity.type
_entity.pdbx_description
1 polymer ?
#
loop_
_entity_poly.entity_id
_entity_poly.type
_entity_poly.pdbx_seq_one_letter_code
_entity_poly.pdbx_strand_id
1 'polypeptide(L)'
;MWTVRLNGIPERINDKAVTIKGKVYSFDSFDTWFRDGEKISGFLDDVYTSDPASYRWGMLEALALPADGPINILGRSVVAYGHCAYL
;
A
#
# COMPACT_ATOMS: atom_id res chain seq x y z
N MET A 1 21.51 5.63 4.52
CA MET A 1 20.96 6.93 4.10
C MET A 1 19.45 6.84 4.23
N TRP A 2 18.82 7.76 4.97
CA TRP A 2 17.37 7.85 5.11
C TRP A 2 16.86 8.98 4.21
N THR A 3 15.74 8.77 3.52
CA THR A 3 15.14 9.75 2.59
C THR A 3 14.09 10.62 3.30
N VAL A 4 13.60 11.64 2.60
CA VAL A 4 12.53 12.53 3.08
C VAL A 4 11.21 11.75 3.18
N ARG A 5 10.42 12.03 4.22
CA ARG A 5 9.03 11.57 4.32
C ARG A 5 8.22 12.21 3.19
N LEU A 6 7.66 11.39 2.31
CA LEU A 6 6.79 11.85 1.23
C LEU A 6 5.34 11.87 1.74
N ASN A 7 4.65 12.98 1.49
CA ASN A 7 3.21 13.10 1.74
C ASN A 7 2.41 12.57 0.54
N GLY A 8 1.11 12.31 0.73
CA GLY A 8 0.18 11.96 -0.36
C GLY A 8 -0.45 10.57 -0.28
N ILE A 9 -0.17 9.81 0.77
CA ILE A 9 -0.87 8.56 1.12
C ILE A 9 -1.25 8.61 2.62
N PRO A 10 -2.27 7.84 3.06
CA PRO A 10 -2.62 7.73 4.48
C PRO A 10 -1.44 7.28 5.33
N GLU A 11 -1.47 7.60 6.62
CA GLU A 11 -0.58 6.91 7.56
C GLU A 11 -0.96 5.43 7.60
N ARG A 12 0.04 4.55 7.72
CA ARG A 12 -0.18 3.11 7.67
C ARG A 12 1.01 2.34 8.21
N ILE A 13 0.72 1.16 8.74
CA ILE A 13 1.72 0.22 9.25
C ILE A 13 1.53 -1.16 8.60
N ASN A 14 2.59 -1.97 8.65
CA ASN A 14 2.63 -3.32 8.08
C ASN A 14 2.27 -3.39 6.59
N ASP A 15 2.55 -2.31 5.87
CA ASP A 15 2.37 -2.23 4.42
C ASP A 15 3.25 -3.28 3.74
N LYS A 16 2.71 -3.93 2.71
CA LYS A 16 3.43 -4.91 1.90
C LYS A 16 3.93 -4.18 0.67
N ALA A 17 5.22 -4.16 0.41
CA ALA A 17 5.76 -3.41 -0.72
C ALA A 17 6.69 -4.22 -1.62
N VAL A 18 6.60 -4.01 -2.93
CA VAL A 18 7.56 -4.52 -3.93
C VAL A 18 7.91 -3.48 -4.97
N THR A 19 9.03 -3.71 -5.67
CA THR A 19 9.44 -2.89 -6.81
C THR A 19 9.15 -3.64 -8.11
N ILE A 20 8.40 -3.02 -9.04
CA ILE A 20 8.12 -3.54 -10.39
C ILE A 20 8.39 -2.41 -11.40
N LYS A 21 9.24 -2.68 -12.39
CA LYS A 21 9.62 -1.73 -13.46
C LYS A 21 10.05 -0.35 -12.91
N GLY A 22 10.82 -0.33 -11.81
CA GLY A 22 11.35 0.90 -11.22
C GLY A 22 10.34 1.70 -10.38
N LYS A 23 9.10 1.23 -10.25
CA LYS A 23 8.10 1.81 -9.34
C LYS A 23 7.94 0.94 -8.11
N VAL A 24 7.68 1.57 -6.97
CA VAL A 24 7.26 0.88 -5.76
C VAL A 24 5.75 0.71 -5.79
N TYR A 25 5.27 -0.45 -5.37
CA TYR A 25 3.87 -0.74 -5.17
C TYR A 25 3.70 -1.16 -3.70
N SER A 26 2.78 -0.50 -3.01
CA SER A 26 2.39 -0.76 -1.62
C SER A 26 0.96 -1.29 -1.62
N PHE A 27 0.76 -2.42 -0.96
CA PHE A 27 -0.50 -3.15 -0.90
C PHE A 27 -0.84 -3.38 0.55
N ASP A 28 -2.14 -3.38 0.84
CA ASP A 28 -2.73 -3.79 2.11
C ASP A 28 -2.08 -3.17 3.34
N SER A 29 -2.86 -2.46 4.14
CA SER A 29 -2.32 -1.98 5.40
C SER A 29 -3.34 -1.96 6.50
N PHE A 30 -2.84 -1.59 7.67
CA PHE A 30 -3.66 -1.23 8.79
C PHE A 30 -3.34 0.20 9.19
N ASP A 31 -4.41 0.93 9.44
CA ASP A 31 -4.33 2.29 9.95
C ASP A 31 -5.24 2.45 11.16
N THR A 32 -4.96 3.49 11.92
CA THR A 32 -5.82 3.98 12.98
C THR A 32 -6.03 5.48 12.82
N TRP A 33 -7.28 5.86 12.62
CA TRP A 33 -7.72 7.24 12.45
C TRP A 33 -8.81 7.60 13.46
N PHE A 34 -9.16 8.88 13.55
CA PHE A 34 -10.28 9.34 14.37
C PHE A 34 -11.46 9.75 13.49
N ARG A 35 -12.68 9.36 13.88
CA ARG A 35 -13.94 9.81 13.28
C ARG A 35 -14.89 10.16 14.41
N ASP A 36 -15.45 11.36 14.39
CA ASP A 36 -16.39 11.86 15.40
C ASP A 36 -15.89 11.74 16.85
N GLY A 37 -14.58 11.92 17.05
CA GLY A 37 -13.91 11.82 18.35
C GLY A 37 -13.58 10.38 18.80
N GLU A 38 -14.00 9.37 18.04
CA GLU A 38 -13.70 7.97 18.33
C GLU A 38 -12.48 7.48 17.54
N LYS A 39 -11.67 6.64 18.20
CA LYS A 39 -10.53 5.98 17.57
C LYS A 39 -11.04 4.76 16.79
N ILE A 40 -10.87 4.79 15.47
CA ILE A 40 -11.21 3.70 14.57
C ILE A 40 -9.93 3.07 14.07
N SER A 41 -9.90 1.74 14.02
CA SER A 41 -8.81 0.98 13.40
C SER A 41 -9.38 0.02 12.37
N GLY A 42 -8.69 -0.12 11.24
CA GLY A 42 -9.19 -0.96 10.16
C GLY A 42 -8.15 -1.27 9.10
N PHE A 43 -8.49 -2.26 8.29
CA PHE A 43 -7.75 -2.63 7.10
C PHE A 43 -8.02 -1.63 5.98
N LEU A 44 -6.97 -1.30 5.23
CA LEU A 44 -7.03 -0.52 4.00
C LEU A 44 -6.62 -1.43 2.84
N ASP A 45 -7.51 -1.61 1.87
CA ASP A 45 -7.34 -2.50 0.71
C ASP A 45 -6.83 -1.74 -0.54
N ASP A 46 -6.40 -0.50 -0.35
CA ASP A 46 -5.89 0.35 -1.42
C ASP A 46 -4.46 -0.03 -1.82
N VAL A 47 -4.20 0.03 -3.13
CA VAL A 47 -2.85 -0.11 -3.69
C VAL A 47 -2.29 1.26 -4.02
N TYR A 48 -1.13 1.58 -3.46
CA TYR A 48 -0.40 2.81 -3.77
C TYR A 48 0.83 2.52 -4.61
N THR A 49 1.15 3.43 -5.52
CA THR A 49 2.37 3.38 -6.31
C THR A 49 3.23 4.61 -6.04
N SER A 50 4.55 4.41 -5.93
CA SER A 50 5.51 5.50 -5.90
C SER A 50 6.45 5.40 -7.09
N ASP A 51 6.71 6.55 -7.70
CA ASP A 51 7.82 6.73 -8.63
C ASP A 51 9.00 7.39 -7.88
N PRO A 52 10.08 6.64 -7.59
CA PRO A 52 11.24 7.17 -6.88
C PRO A 52 11.94 8.30 -7.62
N ALA A 53 11.82 8.39 -8.95
CA ALA A 53 12.45 9.47 -9.72
C ALA A 53 11.75 10.81 -9.50
N SER A 54 10.43 10.79 -9.32
CA SER A 54 9.62 12.00 -9.10
C SER A 54 9.30 12.28 -7.63
N TYR A 55 9.64 11.35 -6.72
CA TYR A 55 9.32 11.44 -5.28
C TYR A 55 7.82 11.66 -5.02
N ARG A 56 6.97 11.03 -5.84
CA ARG A 56 5.52 11.15 -5.74
C ARG A 56 4.90 9.80 -5.47
N TRP A 57 3.82 9.84 -4.68
CA TRP A 57 2.90 8.75 -4.53
C TRP A 57 1.63 9.02 -5.34
N GLY A 58 0.99 7.94 -5.78
CA GLY A 58 -0.34 7.95 -6.37
C GLY A 58 -1.11 6.72 -5.91
N MET A 59 -2.42 6.85 -5.75
CA MET A 59 -3.28 5.70 -5.56
C MET A 59 -3.52 5.06 -6.92
N LEU A 60 -3.34 3.75 -7.01
CA LEU A 60 -3.83 3.01 -8.15
C LEU A 60 -5.35 2.95 -7.97
N GLU A 61 -6.13 3.63 -8.82
CA GLU A 61 -7.59 3.52 -8.79
C GLU A 61 -7.93 2.04 -8.78
N ALA A 62 -8.75 1.63 -7.79
CA ALA A 62 -9.00 0.24 -7.47
C ALA A 62 -9.34 -0.53 -8.75
N LEU A 63 -8.36 -1.29 -9.25
CA LEU A 63 -8.66 -2.47 -10.04
C LEU A 63 -9.63 -3.23 -9.16
N ALA A 64 -10.87 -3.40 -9.61
CA ALA A 64 -11.84 -4.20 -8.91
C ALA A 64 -11.16 -5.54 -8.60
N LEU A 65 -10.71 -5.69 -7.35
CA LEU A 65 -10.11 -6.93 -6.92
C LEU A 65 -11.24 -7.94 -7.09
N PRO A 66 -10.97 -9.08 -7.75
CA PRO A 66 -12.01 -10.07 -7.91
C PRO A 66 -12.50 -10.47 -6.51
N ALA A 67 -13.75 -10.91 -6.37
CA ALA A 67 -14.36 -11.14 -5.07
C ALA A 67 -13.61 -12.17 -4.20
N ASP A 68 -12.74 -12.96 -4.82
CA ASP A 68 -11.78 -13.93 -4.27
C ASP A 68 -10.34 -13.38 -4.20
N GLY A 69 -10.17 -12.06 -4.28
CA GLY A 69 -8.91 -11.35 -4.15
C GLY A 69 -8.21 -11.66 -2.82
N PRO A 70 -6.91 -11.34 -2.72
CA PRO A 70 -6.12 -11.65 -1.54
C PRO A 70 -6.78 -11.07 -0.29
N ILE A 71 -6.95 -11.92 0.73
CA ILE A 71 -7.49 -11.51 2.02
C ILE A 71 -6.49 -10.55 2.67
N ASN A 72 -6.97 -9.40 3.14
CA ASN A 72 -6.13 -8.47 3.88
C ASN A 72 -5.78 -9.08 5.26
N ILE A 73 -4.51 -9.42 5.42
CA ILE A 73 -3.95 -10.03 6.63
C ILE A 73 -2.61 -9.35 6.93
N LEU A 74 -2.40 -9.00 8.20
CA LEU A 74 -1.14 -8.45 8.70
C LEU A 74 -0.01 -9.46 8.64
N GLY A 75 1.21 -8.98 8.39
CA GLY A 75 2.43 -9.78 8.51
C GLY A 75 2.68 -10.76 7.36
N ARG A 76 1.94 -10.66 6.26
CA ARG A 76 2.23 -11.40 5.03
C ARG A 76 3.37 -10.74 4.25
N SER A 77 4.17 -11.55 3.58
CA SER A 77 5.19 -11.06 2.65
C SER A 77 4.65 -11.04 1.22
N VAL A 78 5.08 -10.05 0.45
CA VAL A 78 4.79 -9.93 -0.98
C VAL A 78 6.11 -10.11 -1.74
N VAL A 79 6.05 -10.74 -2.91
CA VAL A 79 7.21 -10.88 -3.80
C VAL A 79 6.87 -10.43 -5.22
N ALA A 80 7.85 -9.87 -5.91
CA ALA A 80 7.73 -9.51 -7.32
C ALA A 80 8.46 -10.53 -8.19
N TYR A 81 7.82 -10.95 -9.29
CA TYR A 81 8.46 -11.73 -10.35
C TYR A 81 7.95 -11.28 -11.72
N GLY A 82 8.89 -10.88 -12.58
CA GLY A 82 8.57 -10.32 -13.90
C GLY A 82 7.78 -9.02 -13.82
N HIS A 83 6.48 -9.09 -14.13
CA HIS A 83 5.57 -7.95 -14.13
C HIS A 83 4.43 -8.12 -13.12
N CYS A 84 4.55 -9.09 -12.22
CA CYS A 84 3.51 -9.49 -11.29
C CYS A 84 3.99 -9.31 -9.84
N ALA A 85 3.05 -8.94 -8.97
CA ALA A 85 3.17 -9.06 -7.53
C ALA A 85 2.41 -10.31 -7.07
N TYR A 86 2.98 -11.05 -6.12
CA TYR A 86 2.38 -12.23 -5.51
C TYR A 86 2.12 -11.91 -4.03
N LEU A 87 0.84 -11.82 -3.69
CA LEU A 87 0.30 -11.34 -2.41
C LEU A 87 -0.21 -12.47 -1.52
#